data_AF-A0AAV2ZDF4-F1
#
_entry.id   AF-A0AAV2ZDF4-F1
#
_cell.length_a   1.000
_cell.length_b   1.000
_cell.length_c   1.000
_cell.angle_alpha   90.00
_cell.angle_beta   90.00
_cell.angle_gamma   90.00
#
_symmetry.space_group_name_H-M   'P 1'
#
loop_
_entity.id
_entity.type
_entity.pdbx_description
1 polymer ?
#
loop_
_entity_poly.entity_id
_entity_poly.type
_entity_poly.pdbx_seq_one_letter_code
_entity_poly.pdbx_strand_id
1 'polypeptide(L)'
;MAKHYASAKAMRDKYAEDSERASDSVFVTTMDFAQNVLPHLADTPLMWHFISLIAVYIFGVYTENTKTQHNFIYSERAAGKGSIEVVSMLNRYAREPGIYDDTRANQAE
;
A
#
# COMPACT_ATOMS: atom_id res chain seq x y z
N MET A 1 -17.18 23.84 4.78
CA MET A 1 -16.05 22.97 4.40
C MET A 1 -16.51 21.96 3.38
N ALA A 2 -15.73 21.67 2.34
CA ALA A 2 -16.08 20.65 1.35
C ALA A 2 -16.24 19.28 2.02
N LYS A 3 -17.31 18.55 1.71
CA LYS A 3 -17.67 17.25 2.30
C LYS A 3 -16.50 16.25 2.31
N HIS A 4 -15.68 16.27 1.26
CA HIS A 4 -14.50 15.40 1.11
C HIS A 4 -13.43 15.66 2.19
N TYR A 5 -13.23 16.90 2.64
CA TYR A 5 -12.25 17.22 3.68
C TYR A 5 -12.67 16.65 5.03
N ALA A 6 -13.95 16.77 5.38
CA ALA A 6 -14.48 16.24 6.64
C ALA A 6 -14.37 14.70 6.69
N SER A 7 -14.70 14.02 5.58
CA SER A 7 -14.56 12.57 5.47
C SER A 7 -13.11 12.11 5.55
N ALA A 8 -12.18 12.81 4.87
CA ALA A 8 -10.76 12.50 4.94
C ALA A 8 -10.21 12.67 6.36
N LYS A 9 -10.63 13.73 7.08
CA LYS A 9 -10.24 13.93 8.48
C LYS A 9 -10.76 12.81 9.38
N ALA A 10 -12.04 12.45 9.26
CA ALA A 10 -12.63 11.36 10.05
C ALA A 10 -11.95 10.00 9.81
N MET A 11 -11.48 9.75 8.58
CA MET A 11 -10.71 8.55 8.26
C MET A 11 -9.32 8.54 8.92
N ARG A 12 -8.67 9.69 9.07
CA ARG A 12 -7.39 9.80 9.78
C ARG A 12 -7.56 9.52 11.28
N ASP A 13 -8.63 10.03 11.87
CA ASP A 13 -8.93 9.79 13.29
C ASP A 13 -9.18 8.30 13.54
N LYS A 14 -9.95 7.63 12.67
CA LYS A 14 -10.14 6.17 12.71
C LYS A 14 -8.85 5.39 12.50
N TYR A 15 -8.00 5.81 11.57
CA TYR A 15 -6.72 5.16 11.35
C TYR A 15 -5.82 5.25 12.59
N ALA A 16 -5.83 6.39 13.31
CA ALA A 16 -5.10 6.51 14.56
C ALA A 16 -5.62 5.53 15.62
N GLU A 17 -6.95 5.41 15.76
CA GLU A 17 -7.57 4.43 16.66
C GLU A 17 -7.22 2.98 16.27
N ASP A 18 -7.27 2.63 14.98
CA ASP A 18 -6.91 1.31 14.50
C ASP A 18 -5.41 1.04 14.72
N SER A 19 -4.55 2.03 14.50
CA SER A 19 -3.10 1.93 14.71
C SER A 19 -2.76 1.62 16.17
N GLU A 20 -3.43 2.25 17.12
CA GLU A 20 -3.26 1.97 18.56
C GLU A 20 -3.71 0.55 18.95
N ARG A 21 -4.64 -0.03 18.18
CA ARG A 21 -5.15 -1.40 18.39
C ARG A 21 -4.26 -2.48 17.77
N ALA A 22 -3.25 -2.09 16.98
CA ALA A 22 -2.33 -3.04 16.35
C ALA A 22 -1.63 -3.90 17.42
N SER A 23 -1.77 -5.21 17.30
CA SER A 23 -1.21 -6.20 18.22
C SER A 23 -1.02 -7.53 17.51
N ASP A 24 -0.42 -8.53 18.16
CA ASP A 24 -0.20 -9.85 17.56
C ASP A 24 -1.49 -10.56 17.11
N SER A 25 -2.64 -10.19 17.67
CA SER A 25 -3.96 -10.70 17.29
C SER A 25 -4.76 -9.77 16.39
N VAL A 26 -4.33 -8.51 16.22
CA VAL A 26 -5.00 -7.49 15.41
C VAL A 26 -3.99 -6.91 14.43
N PHE A 27 -4.08 -7.38 13.19
CA PHE A 27 -3.23 -6.94 12.10
C PHE A 27 -3.84 -5.71 11.42
N VAL A 28 -3.07 -4.62 11.35
CA VAL A 28 -3.52 -3.34 10.81
C VAL A 28 -2.65 -2.98 9.62
N THR A 29 -3.27 -2.95 8.46
CA THR A 29 -2.61 -2.67 7.19
C THR A 29 -3.36 -1.59 6.44
N THR A 30 -2.64 -0.59 5.96
CA THR A 30 -3.16 0.45 5.07
C THR A 30 -2.65 0.20 3.65
N MET A 31 -3.52 0.36 2.67
CA MET A 31 -3.18 0.18 1.25
C MET A 31 -3.45 1.47 0.50
N ASP A 32 -2.53 1.85 -0.37
CA ASP A 32 -2.71 2.96 -1.30
C ASP A 32 -2.42 2.53 -2.74
N PHE A 33 -3.01 3.25 -3.67
CA PHE A 33 -2.80 3.04 -5.09
C PHE A 33 -2.56 4.40 -5.75
N ALA A 34 -1.37 4.57 -6.30
CA ALA A 34 -0.96 5.80 -6.94
C ALA A 34 -0.55 5.54 -8.39
N GLN A 35 -0.97 6.43 -9.29
CA GLN A 35 -0.56 6.42 -10.69
C GLN A 35 0.36 7.62 -10.94
N ASN A 36 1.46 7.41 -11.65
CA ASN A 36 2.40 8.47 -12.07
C ASN A 36 2.92 9.32 -10.90
N VAL A 37 3.51 8.66 -9.90
CA VAL A 37 4.01 9.30 -8.68
C VAL A 37 5.11 10.31 -8.99
N LEU A 38 4.89 11.56 -8.58
CA LEU A 38 5.90 12.61 -8.62
C LEU A 38 6.73 12.56 -7.32
N PRO A 39 8.07 12.64 -7.39
CA PRO A 39 8.87 12.76 -6.17
C PRO A 39 8.49 14.06 -5.43
N HIS A 40 8.13 13.94 -4.16
CA HIS A 40 7.64 15.03 -3.31
C HIS A 40 8.74 15.95 -2.74
N LEU A 41 9.97 15.91 -3.25
CA LEU A 41 11.03 16.82 -2.81
C LEU A 41 11.08 18.09 -3.68
N ALA A 42 10.91 19.26 -3.04
CA ALA A 42 11.00 20.57 -3.69
C ALA A 42 12.36 20.83 -4.35
N ASP A 43 13.43 20.21 -3.85
CA ASP A 43 14.80 20.35 -4.36
C ASP A 43 15.22 19.25 -5.34
N THR A 44 14.28 18.42 -5.82
CA THR A 44 14.62 17.45 -6.86
C THR A 44 14.89 18.24 -8.14
N PRO A 45 16.12 18.25 -8.68
CA PRO A 45 16.41 18.97 -9.92
C PRO A 45 15.43 18.51 -10.99
N LEU A 46 14.93 19.44 -11.80
CA LEU A 46 13.94 19.22 -12.86
C LEU A 46 14.24 18.02 -13.80
N MET A 47 15.44 17.44 -13.72
CA MET A 47 15.92 16.27 -14.44
C MET A 47 15.34 14.91 -14.01
N TRP A 48 14.64 14.80 -12.86
CA TRP A 48 13.99 13.54 -12.44
C TRP A 48 12.47 13.51 -12.66
N HIS A 49 11.93 14.47 -13.42
CA HIS A 49 10.56 14.41 -13.91
C HIS A 49 10.48 13.44 -15.09
N PHE A 50 10.52 12.14 -14.82
CA PHE A 50 9.99 11.20 -15.79
C PHE A 50 8.47 11.24 -15.68
N ILE A 51 7.83 12.16 -16.42
CA ILE A 51 6.53 11.85 -17.02
C ILE A 51 6.85 10.76 -18.04
N SER A 52 6.98 9.55 -17.53
CA SER A 52 7.08 8.36 -18.34
C SER A 52 5.87 8.36 -19.27
N LEU A 53 6.09 8.24 -20.58
CA LEU A 53 5.03 7.97 -21.57
C LEU A 53 4.24 6.69 -21.23
N ILE A 54 4.76 5.88 -20.31
CA ILE A 54 4.17 4.65 -19.79
C ILE A 54 3.53 4.96 -18.44
N ALA A 55 2.26 4.60 -18.28
CA ALA A 55 1.63 4.65 -16.96
C ALA A 55 2.36 3.67 -16.02
N VAL A 56 2.97 4.22 -14.98
CA VAL A 56 3.54 3.45 -13.87
C VAL A 56 2.60 3.58 -12.69
N TYR A 57 2.29 2.44 -12.10
CA TYR A 57 1.38 2.32 -10.98
C TYR A 57 2.15 1.78 -9.78
N ILE A 58 1.88 2.36 -8.62
CA ILE A 58 2.44 1.95 -7.33
C ILE A 58 1.28 1.49 -6.46
N PHE A 59 1.41 0.28 -5.93
CA PHE A 59 0.54 -0.24 -4.89
C PHE A 59 1.36 -0.32 -3.60
N GLY A 60 1.10 0.59 -2.67
CA GLY A 60 1.79 0.63 -1.39
C GLY A 60 0.95 -0.07 -0.32
N VAL A 61 1.64 -0.83 0.52
CA VAL A 61 1.06 -1.54 1.64
C VAL A 61 1.89 -1.25 2.87
N TYR A 62 1.30 -0.50 3.82
CA TYR A 62 1.93 -0.18 5.09
C TYR A 62 1.35 -1.05 6.19
N THR A 63 2.23 -1.73 6.93
CA THR A 63 1.86 -2.61 8.03
C THR A 63 2.21 -1.95 9.36
N GLU A 64 1.20 -1.69 10.18
CA GLU A 64 1.38 -0.99 11.45
C GLU A 64 2.13 -1.86 12.48
N ASN A 65 1.87 -3.17 12.46
CA ASN A 65 2.43 -4.14 13.40
C ASN A 65 3.95 -4.25 13.29
N THR A 66 4.46 -4.31 12.06
CA THR A 66 5.90 -4.45 11.77
C THR A 66 6.56 -3.12 11.42
N LYS A 67 5.77 -2.03 11.31
CA LYS A 67 6.20 -0.71 10.81
C LYS A 67 6.89 -0.78 9.44
N THR A 68 6.49 -1.73 8.60
CA THR A 68 7.09 -1.96 7.28
C THR A 68 6.22 -1.40 6.16
N GLN A 69 6.88 -0.84 5.14
CA GLN A 69 6.23 -0.39 3.91
C GLN A 69 6.68 -1.23 2.72
N HIS A 70 5.73 -1.85 2.03
CA HIS A 70 5.95 -2.58 0.80
C HIS A 70 5.39 -1.75 -0.36
N ASN A 71 6.23 -1.39 -1.31
CA ASN A 71 5.81 -0.67 -2.50
C ASN A 71 6.00 -1.57 -3.72
N PHE A 72 4.89 -2.00 -4.32
CA PHE A 72 4.90 -2.78 -5.55
C PHE A 72 4.74 -1.83 -6.73
N ILE A 73 5.67 -1.93 -7.68
CA ILE A 73 5.70 -1.06 -8.86
C ILE A 73 5.42 -1.94 -10.09
N TYR A 74 4.44 -1.54 -10.89
CA TYR A 74 4.19 -2.17 -12.18
C TYR A 74 3.96 -1.13 -13.28
N SER A 75 4.20 -1.55 -14.52
CA SER A 75 4.01 -0.71 -15.71
C SER A 75 2.96 -1.32 -16.63
N GLU A 76 2.18 -0.47 -17.29
CA GLU A 76 1.15 -0.91 -18.25
C GLU A 76 1.74 -1.69 -19.45
N ARG A 77 3.05 -1.62 -19.69
CA ARG A 77 3.72 -2.39 -20.75
C ARG A 77 3.93 -3.86 -20.39
N ALA A 78 4.19 -4.15 -19.12
CA ALA A 78 4.45 -5.51 -18.66
C ALA A 78 3.16 -6.24 -18.25
N ALA A 79 2.14 -5.48 -17.88
CA ALA A 79 0.91 -5.98 -17.33
C ALA A 79 -0.27 -5.13 -17.80
N GLY A 80 -1.40 -5.78 -18.14
CA GLY A 80 -2.62 -5.07 -18.54
C GLY A 80 -3.14 -4.18 -17.41
N LYS A 81 -3.82 -3.08 -17.75
CA LYS A 81 -4.51 -2.25 -16.76
C LYS A 81 -5.66 -3.06 -16.13
N GLY A 82 -5.63 -3.29 -14.81
CA GLY A 82 -6.76 -3.96 -14.17
C GLY A 82 -6.55 -4.40 -12.73
N SER A 83 -7.66 -4.88 -12.15
CA SER A 83 -7.73 -5.43 -10.79
C SER A 83 -6.89 -6.69 -10.59
N ILE A 84 -6.58 -7.43 -11.67
CA ILE A 84 -5.76 -8.66 -11.60
C ILE A 84 -4.37 -8.36 -11.05
N GLU A 85 -3.75 -7.24 -11.45
CA GLU A 85 -2.43 -6.87 -10.95
C GLU A 85 -2.47 -6.49 -9.47
N VAL A 86 -3.50 -5.76 -9.04
CA VAL A 86 -3.71 -5.45 -7.63
C VAL A 86 -3.90 -6.72 -6.81
N VAL A 87 -4.67 -7.69 -7.31
CA VAL A 87 -4.85 -9.00 -6.68
C VAL A 87 -3.53 -9.79 -6.64
N SER A 88 -2.73 -9.74 -7.72
CA SER A 88 -1.42 -10.38 -7.79
C SER A 88 -0.45 -9.81 -6.76
N MET A 89 -0.37 -8.47 -6.66
CA MET A 89 0.46 -7.77 -5.66
C MET A 89 -0.02 -8.04 -4.24
N LEU A 90 -1.34 -8.06 -4.00
CA LEU A 90 -1.90 -8.39 -2.70
C LEU A 90 -1.60 -9.84 -2.30
N ASN A 91 -1.70 -10.79 -3.23
CA ASN A 91 -1.33 -12.19 -3.01
C ASN A 91 0.18 -12.33 -2.75
N ARG A 92 1.02 -11.56 -3.46
CA ARG A 92 2.46 -11.53 -3.19
C ARG A 92 2.77 -10.97 -1.81
N TYR A 93 2.10 -9.88 -1.40
CA TYR A 93 2.21 -9.31 -0.05
C TYR A 93 1.76 -10.31 1.02
N ALA A 94 0.66 -11.02 0.79
CA ALA A 94 0.13 -11.96 1.78
C ALA A 94 1.07 -13.13 2.07
N ARG A 95 1.92 -13.49 1.10
CA ARG A 95 2.96 -14.53 1.24
C ARG A 95 4.27 -14.02 1.83
N GLU A 96 4.37 -12.73 2.13
CA GLU A 96 5.58 -12.19 2.75
C GLU A 96 5.70 -12.76 4.18
N PRO A 97 6.89 -13.29 4.56
CA PRO A 97 7.10 -13.86 5.88
C PRO A 97 6.73 -12.88 6.99
N GLY A 98 5.99 -13.34 8.00
CA GLY A 98 5.60 -12.52 9.15
C GLY A 98 4.43 -11.57 8.91
N ILE A 99 3.73 -11.64 7.77
CA ILE A 99 2.49 -10.89 7.51
C ILE A 99 1.27 -11.78 7.84
N TYR A 100 0.99 -12.80 7.02
CA TYR A 100 -0.04 -13.81 7.27
C TYR A 100 0.63 -15.18 7.23
N ASP A 101 1.30 -15.54 8.32
CA ASP A 101 2.02 -16.80 8.39
C ASP A 101 1.03 -17.97 8.55
N ASP A 102 0.80 -18.71 7.47
CA ASP A 102 -0.02 -19.94 7.44
C ASP A 102 0.61 -21.10 8.25
N THR A 103 1.83 -20.96 8.77
CA THR A 103 2.46 -22.03 9.57
C THR A 103 1.72 -22.32 10.88
N ARG A 104 0.87 -21.41 11.38
CA ARG A 104 -0.01 -21.68 12.54
C ARG A 104 -1.26 -22.50 12.18
N ALA A 105 -1.69 -22.52 10.92
CA ALA A 105 -2.87 -23.28 10.49
C ALA A 105 -2.58 -24.78 10.32
N ASN A 106 -1.32 -25.14 10.01
CA ASN A 106 -0.91 -26.53 9.73
C ASN A 106 -0.27 -27.27 10.93
N GLN A 107 -0.38 -26.72 12.16
CA GLN A 107 0.12 -27.37 13.40
C GLN A 107 -1.02 -27.87 14.31
N ALA A 108 -2.27 -27.87 13.83
CA ALA A 108 -3.45 -28.27 14.58
C ALA A 108 -4.11 -29.58 14.07
N GLU A 109 -3.37 -30.43 13.36
CA GLU A 109 -3.75 -31.82 13.04
C GLU A 109 -2.86 -32.83 13.77
#